data_AF-A0A7Z9W719-F1
#
_entry.id   AF-A0A7Z9W719-F1
#
_cell.length_a   1.000
_cell.length_b   1.000
_cell.length_c   1.000
_cell.angle_alpha   90.00
_cell.angle_beta   90.00
_cell.angle_gamma   90.00
#
_symmetry.space_group_name_H-M   'P 1'
#
loop_
_entity.id
_entity.type
_entity.pdbx_description
1 polymer ?
#
loop_
_entity_poly.entity_id
_entity_poly.type
_entity_poly.pdbx_seq_one_letter_code
_entity_poly.pdbx_strand_id
1 'polypeptide(L)'
;MSRMIQRNHSFRSALDCNMSNSSGHVTGKLPVLLMPFFLLLAGCGKSADVAPETARRMIKHRNLGLAYLEEGQHRDAAHEFQKLVEIAPDEPLGYANLGLTYLRMAGELGQAEERLQEALKLVPDDPDISLLLAKVYELTDREPQAVSTLETALKKHPSHVRTLYQLALYYDKTQNPKAQERATDCLAQVVIALPANVAARLRLIKLHLQSGKAGDAVQQMETIRQILPKLPQGSGEIFRKALELMRNGDTEQAFTPALMFHNLMKPTSFYQASLTELRGTGGPIAGAPIYRFSQFVSLPRNRQTEIPDALTFTDVTDASGLSMVSAASVTAPDDDTPLTILAEGDHDGDGDQDLFVSRWLSGEKVSRQYMLTNENGTFLDITAEVGISHPGRDFFALFADYDNDGFLDLFIINSEANRLYHNSGEGTFQDITASTGIETTSEGRTALFA
;
A
#
# COMPACT_ATOMS: atom_id res chain seq x y z
N MET A 1 0.93 6.61 11.72
CA MET A 1 2.04 7.03 10.85
C MET A 1 2.30 5.90 9.85
N SER A 2 1.39 5.68 8.89
CA SER A 2 1.53 4.58 7.91
C SER A 2 2.23 5.10 6.66
N ARG A 3 3.40 4.56 6.34
CA ARG A 3 4.02 4.77 5.03
C ARG A 3 4.36 3.43 4.38
N MET A 4 3.63 3.21 3.31
CA MET A 4 3.86 2.19 2.31
C MET A 4 5.13 2.49 1.52
N ILE A 5 5.88 1.42 1.28
CA ILE A 5 7.17 1.30 0.62
C ILE A 5 7.20 2.01 -0.75
N GLN A 6 8.19 2.89 -0.95
CA GLN A 6 8.61 3.35 -2.27
C GLN A 6 9.39 2.22 -2.96
N ARG A 7 8.79 1.53 -3.94
CA ARG A 7 9.57 0.79 -4.95
C ARG A 7 10.05 1.77 -6.02
N ASN A 8 11.36 1.94 -6.10
CA ASN A 8 12.05 2.66 -7.16
C ASN A 8 11.74 2.02 -8.53
N HIS A 9 10.96 2.70 -9.37
CA HIS A 9 11.02 2.51 -10.81
C HIS A 9 11.66 3.73 -11.44
N SER A 10 12.90 3.56 -11.88
CA SER A 10 13.61 4.48 -12.75
C SER A 10 12.87 4.59 -14.09
N PHE A 11 12.14 5.68 -14.30
CA PHE A 11 11.71 6.09 -15.64
C PHE A 11 12.66 7.20 -16.13
N ARG A 12 13.53 6.83 -17.07
CA ARG A 12 14.22 7.77 -17.95
C ARG A 12 13.17 8.46 -18.82
N SER A 13 12.85 9.71 -18.55
CA SER A 13 12.23 10.58 -19.55
C SER A 13 13.33 11.26 -20.37
N ALA A 14 13.50 10.77 -21.59
CA ALA A 14 14.21 11.50 -22.64
C ALA A 14 13.37 12.72 -23.02
N LEU A 15 13.95 13.92 -22.89
CA LEU A 15 13.56 15.15 -23.61
C LEU A 15 14.58 16.26 -23.26
N ASP A 16 15.85 16.04 -23.59
CA ASP A 16 16.80 17.16 -23.73
C ASP A 16 16.79 17.61 -25.18
N CYS A 17 16.05 18.70 -25.38
CA CYS A 17 16.05 19.49 -26.59
C CYS A 17 17.40 20.21 -26.67
N ASN A 18 18.24 19.73 -27.58
CA ASN A 18 19.56 20.23 -27.91
C ASN A 18 19.50 21.71 -28.36
N MET A 19 19.90 22.65 -27.49
CA MET A 19 20.17 24.04 -27.89
C MET A 19 21.65 24.18 -28.20
N SER A 20 22.02 23.89 -29.44
CA SER A 20 23.31 24.25 -30.00
C SER A 20 23.32 25.75 -30.30
N ASN A 21 24.29 26.43 -29.70
CA ASN A 21 24.59 27.83 -29.90
C ASN A 21 25.40 27.95 -31.20
N SER A 22 24.86 28.55 -32.26
CA SER A 22 25.66 29.02 -33.39
C SER A 22 25.23 30.41 -33.83
N SER A 23 26.16 31.34 -33.65
CA SER A 23 26.12 32.71 -34.14
C SER A 23 26.40 32.73 -35.65
N GLY A 24 25.52 33.36 -36.43
CA GLY A 24 25.75 33.65 -37.84
C GLY A 24 24.88 34.81 -38.32
N HIS A 25 25.50 35.97 -38.51
CA HIS A 25 24.91 37.13 -39.19
C HIS A 25 24.68 36.84 -40.68
N VAL A 26 23.48 37.13 -41.23
CA VAL A 26 23.30 37.72 -42.57
C VAL A 26 22.03 38.58 -42.61
N THR A 27 22.16 39.72 -43.27
CA THR A 27 21.27 40.85 -43.53
C THR A 27 20.12 40.59 -44.51
N GLY A 28 18.95 41.22 -44.30
CA GLY A 28 17.89 41.38 -45.32
C GLY A 28 16.77 42.32 -44.86
N LYS A 29 16.40 43.31 -45.69
CA LYS A 29 15.46 44.43 -45.41
C LYS A 29 14.02 44.16 -45.92
N LEU A 30 13.05 44.81 -45.24
CA LEU A 30 11.67 45.24 -45.65
C LEU A 30 10.49 44.22 -45.65
N PRO A 31 9.22 44.68 -45.50
CA PRO A 31 8.64 45.57 -44.50
C PRO A 31 7.43 44.96 -43.75
N VAL A 32 7.02 45.66 -42.69
CA VAL A 32 5.96 45.36 -41.72
C VAL A 32 4.56 45.36 -42.35
N LEU A 33 3.79 44.30 -42.14
CA LEU A 33 2.32 44.29 -42.21
C LEU A 33 1.78 43.76 -40.87
N LEU A 34 1.18 44.67 -40.08
CA LEU A 34 0.51 44.35 -38.82
C LEU A 34 -0.74 43.49 -39.08
N MET A 35 -0.78 42.30 -38.47
CA MET A 35 -2.01 41.54 -38.25
C MET A 35 -2.02 41.18 -36.76
N PRO A 36 -3.05 41.55 -35.96
CA PRO A 36 -3.07 41.22 -34.55
C PRO A 36 -3.44 39.74 -34.41
N PHE A 37 -2.42 38.92 -34.17
CA PHE A 37 -2.59 37.53 -33.77
C PHE A 37 -3.10 37.53 -32.33
N PHE A 38 -4.40 37.25 -32.15
CA PHE A 38 -5.02 37.04 -30.85
C PHE A 38 -4.47 35.72 -30.28
N LEU A 39 -3.36 35.81 -29.54
CA LEU A 39 -2.81 34.70 -28.78
C LEU A 39 -3.76 34.39 -27.63
N LEU A 40 -4.62 33.40 -27.86
CA LEU A 40 -5.25 32.60 -26.82
C LEU A 40 -4.14 31.96 -25.97
N LEU A 41 -3.79 32.61 -24.86
CA LEU A 41 -3.01 31.98 -23.81
C LEU A 41 -3.87 30.90 -23.17
N ALA A 42 -3.76 29.68 -23.70
CA ALA A 42 -4.12 28.47 -22.98
C ALA A 42 -3.28 28.45 -21.69
N GLY A 43 -3.94 28.70 -20.56
CA GLY A 43 -3.31 28.70 -19.24
C GLY A 43 -2.88 27.29 -18.86
N CYS A 44 -1.60 26.98 -19.06
CA CYS A 44 -0.93 26.02 -18.20
C CYS A 44 -0.92 26.63 -16.79
N GLY A 45 -1.64 26.01 -15.85
CA GLY A 45 -1.71 26.43 -14.45
C GLY A 45 -0.30 26.53 -13.87
N LYS A 46 0.15 27.76 -13.62
CA LYS A 46 1.37 28.02 -12.88
C LYS A 46 1.09 27.64 -11.42
N SER A 47 1.88 26.73 -10.84
CA SER A 47 1.92 26.54 -9.40
C SER A 47 2.22 27.88 -8.75
N ALA A 48 1.26 28.46 -8.04
CA ALA A 48 1.49 29.70 -7.32
C ALA A 48 2.40 29.38 -6.13
N ASP A 49 3.55 30.04 -6.03
CA ASP A 49 4.45 29.87 -4.88
C ASP A 49 3.71 30.31 -3.61
N VAL A 50 3.38 29.36 -2.74
CA VAL A 50 2.69 29.61 -1.47
C VAL A 50 3.70 30.11 -0.46
N ALA A 51 3.40 31.23 0.21
CA ALA A 51 4.26 31.76 1.26
C ALA A 51 4.52 30.71 2.36
N PRO A 52 5.74 30.62 2.93
CA PRO A 52 6.10 29.59 3.92
C PRO A 52 5.12 29.49 5.10
N GLU A 53 4.62 30.62 5.59
CA GLU A 53 3.68 30.65 6.71
C GLU A 53 2.29 30.11 6.32
N THR A 54 1.81 30.42 5.12
CA THR A 54 0.57 29.86 4.57
C THR A 54 0.70 28.35 4.42
N ALA A 55 1.83 27.87 3.90
CA ALA A 55 2.11 26.44 3.76
C ALA A 55 2.13 25.72 5.12
N ARG A 56 2.75 26.29 6.16
CA ARG A 56 2.72 25.75 7.52
C ARG A 56 1.31 25.63 8.07
N ARG A 57 0.48 26.67 7.89
CA ARG A 57 -0.93 26.66 8.32
C ARG A 57 -1.74 25.60 7.56
N MET A 58 -1.56 25.46 6.25
CA MET A 58 -2.20 24.41 5.45
C MET A 58 -1.86 23.01 5.98
N ILE A 59 -0.57 22.74 6.21
CA ILE A 59 -0.10 21.45 6.74
C ILE A 59 -0.66 21.19 8.13
N LYS A 60 -0.67 22.20 9.01
CA LYS A 60 -1.24 22.08 10.36
C LYS A 60 -2.71 21.66 10.31
N HIS A 61 -3.55 22.42 9.62
CA HIS A 61 -4.99 22.15 9.55
C HIS A 61 -5.30 20.84 8.84
N ARG A 62 -4.52 20.49 7.79
CA ARG A 62 -4.60 19.17 7.16
C ARG A 62 -4.32 18.04 8.16
N ASN A 63 -3.20 18.12 8.88
CA ASN A 63 -2.78 17.05 9.78
C ASN A 63 -3.73 16.89 10.97
N LEU A 64 -4.20 18.00 11.56
CA LEU A 64 -5.21 17.96 12.63
C LEU A 64 -6.53 17.39 12.12
N GLY A 65 -7.00 17.84 10.96
CA GLY A 65 -8.23 17.31 10.36
C GLY A 65 -8.15 15.81 10.09
N LEU A 66 -7.01 15.33 9.59
CA LEU A 66 -6.77 13.90 9.39
C LEU A 66 -6.72 13.12 10.71
N ALA A 67 -6.04 13.63 11.73
CA ALA A 67 -5.99 13.00 13.05
C ALA A 67 -7.38 12.88 13.68
N TYR A 68 -8.15 13.97 13.67
CA TYR A 68 -9.54 13.96 14.16
C TYR A 68 -10.44 13.00 13.35
N LEU A 69 -10.22 12.89 12.04
CA LEU A 69 -11.00 11.99 11.19
C LEU A 69 -10.71 10.50 11.52
N GLU A 70 -9.45 10.16 11.80
CA GLU A 70 -9.04 8.82 12.25
C GLU A 70 -9.56 8.51 13.67
N GLU A 71 -9.60 9.50 14.57
CA GLU A 71 -10.20 9.37 15.91
C GLU A 71 -11.74 9.36 15.92
N GLY A 72 -12.39 9.46 14.75
CA GLY A 72 -13.86 9.53 14.62
C GLY A 72 -14.47 10.86 15.08
N GLN A 73 -13.66 11.87 15.37
CA GLN A 73 -14.07 13.23 15.76
C GLN A 73 -14.46 14.04 14.51
N HIS A 74 -15.56 13.65 13.86
CA HIS A 74 -15.95 14.19 12.55
C HIS A 74 -16.21 15.70 12.54
N ARG A 75 -16.74 16.26 13.64
CA ARG A 75 -17.01 17.71 13.73
C ARG A 75 -15.72 18.53 13.79
N ASP A 76 -14.75 18.08 14.58
CA ASP A 76 -13.44 18.74 14.70
C ASP A 76 -12.65 18.58 13.39
N ALA A 77 -12.71 17.40 12.76
CA ALA A 77 -12.14 17.18 11.43
C ALA A 77 -12.73 18.15 10.38
N ALA A 78 -14.06 18.29 10.34
CA ALA A 78 -14.73 19.20 9.40
C ALA A 78 -14.32 20.66 9.65
N HIS A 79 -14.19 21.08 10.90
CA HIS A 79 -13.71 22.42 11.26
C HIS A 79 -12.29 22.67 10.73
N GLU A 80 -11.37 21.73 10.93
CA GLU A 80 -9.99 21.86 10.46
C GLU A 80 -9.88 21.86 8.92
N PHE A 81 -10.65 21.01 8.23
CA PHE A 81 -10.67 21.04 6.75
C PHE A 81 -11.34 22.31 6.19
N GLN A 82 -12.34 22.86 6.88
CA GLN A 82 -12.92 24.16 6.52
C GLN A 82 -11.87 25.28 6.62
N LYS A 83 -11.03 25.27 7.65
CA LYS A 83 -9.89 26.21 7.77
C LYS A 83 -8.89 26.03 6.64
N LEU A 84 -8.63 24.80 6.20
CA LEU A 84 -7.78 24.55 5.04
C LEU A 84 -8.36 25.15 3.76
N VAL A 85 -9.66 24.99 3.50
CA VAL A 85 -10.35 25.61 2.35
C VAL A 85 -10.29 27.13 2.42
N GLU A 86 -10.46 27.74 3.60
CA GLU A 86 -10.34 29.19 3.80
C GLU A 86 -8.93 29.71 3.47
N ILE A 87 -7.89 28.93 3.80
CA ILE A 87 -6.48 29.31 3.59
C ILE A 87 -6.07 29.13 2.13
N ALA A 88 -6.55 28.06 1.48
CA ALA A 88 -6.18 27.67 0.13
C ALA A 88 -7.43 27.24 -0.67
N PRO A 89 -8.21 28.21 -1.18
CA PRO A 89 -9.47 27.92 -1.87
C PRO A 89 -9.28 27.21 -3.22
N ASP A 90 -8.08 27.25 -3.79
CA ASP A 90 -7.72 26.54 -5.03
C ASP A 90 -7.11 25.16 -4.74
N GLU A 91 -7.02 24.72 -3.48
CA GLU A 91 -6.48 23.41 -3.12
C GLU A 91 -7.59 22.35 -3.01
N PRO A 92 -7.63 21.34 -3.91
CA PRO A 92 -8.70 20.34 -3.98
C PRO A 92 -8.81 19.47 -2.71
N LEU A 93 -7.73 19.25 -1.98
CA LEU A 93 -7.71 18.35 -0.83
C LEU A 93 -8.54 18.83 0.34
N GLY A 94 -8.64 20.15 0.55
CA GLY A 94 -9.49 20.71 1.59
C GLY A 94 -10.95 20.28 1.37
N TYR A 95 -11.43 20.44 0.13
CA TYR A 95 -12.76 20.03 -0.28
C TYR A 95 -12.95 18.51 -0.26
N ALA A 96 -11.98 17.74 -0.77
CA ALA A 96 -12.09 16.29 -0.82
C ALA A 96 -12.17 15.65 0.58
N ASN A 97 -11.31 16.07 1.51
CA ASN A 97 -11.31 15.56 2.87
C ASN A 97 -12.51 16.07 3.69
N LEU A 98 -12.99 17.28 3.43
CA LEU A 98 -14.24 17.77 4.01
C LEU A 98 -15.43 16.96 3.50
N GLY A 99 -15.47 16.63 2.20
CA GLY A 99 -16.46 15.74 1.60
C GLY A 99 -16.46 14.33 2.20
N LEU A 100 -15.28 13.73 2.38
CA LEU A 100 -15.13 12.45 3.10
C LEU A 100 -15.61 12.55 4.56
N THR A 101 -15.33 13.67 5.22
CA THR A 101 -15.77 13.89 6.61
C THR A 101 -17.29 13.96 6.69
N TYR A 102 -17.94 14.73 5.82
CA TYR A 102 -19.40 14.79 5.74
C TYR A 102 -20.03 13.47 5.32
N LEU A 103 -19.39 12.69 4.45
CA LEU A 103 -19.81 11.32 4.14
C LEU A 103 -19.95 10.48 5.42
N ARG A 104 -19.02 10.61 6.37
CA ARG A 104 -19.04 9.88 7.65
C ARG A 104 -19.99 10.47 8.70
N MET A 105 -20.58 11.64 8.44
CA MET A 105 -21.55 12.28 9.33
C MET A 105 -22.99 11.93 8.94
N ALA A 106 -23.78 11.47 9.92
CA ALA A 106 -25.17 11.12 9.68
C ALA A 106 -25.98 12.35 9.23
N GLY A 107 -26.59 12.27 8.05
CA GLY A 107 -27.46 13.31 7.48
C GLY A 107 -26.76 14.32 6.56
N GLU A 108 -25.43 14.27 6.42
CA GLU A 108 -24.66 15.29 5.68
C GLU A 108 -24.27 14.88 4.25
N LEU A 109 -24.95 13.89 3.66
CA LEU A 109 -24.65 13.40 2.30
C LEU A 109 -24.74 14.49 1.22
N GLY A 110 -25.64 15.46 1.39
CA GLY A 110 -25.77 16.61 0.47
C GLY A 110 -24.56 17.55 0.53
N GLN A 111 -24.06 17.84 1.75
CA GLN A 111 -22.84 18.63 1.92
C GLN A 111 -21.63 17.89 1.37
N ALA A 112 -21.56 16.57 1.58
CA ALA A 112 -20.50 15.74 1.03
C ALA A 112 -20.45 15.81 -0.50
N GLU A 113 -21.61 15.70 -1.16
CA GLU A 113 -21.71 15.83 -2.62
C GLU A 113 -21.16 17.16 -3.11
N GLU A 114 -21.60 18.26 -2.48
CA GLU A 114 -21.21 19.62 -2.85
C GLU A 114 -19.69 19.80 -2.76
N ARG A 115 -19.08 19.41 -1.64
CA ARG A 115 -17.63 19.55 -1.44
C ARG A 115 -16.83 18.67 -2.40
N LEU A 116 -17.27 17.45 -2.66
CA LEU A 116 -16.59 16.57 -3.63
C LEU A 116 -16.70 17.09 -5.07
N GLN A 117 -17.83 17.70 -5.44
CA GLN A 117 -17.98 18.37 -6.73
C GLN A 117 -17.08 19.61 -6.84
N GLU A 118 -16.91 20.39 -5.77
CA GLU A 118 -15.92 21.49 -5.74
C GLU A 118 -14.49 20.97 -5.95
N ALA A 119 -14.12 19.87 -5.29
CA ALA A 119 -12.81 19.24 -5.48
C ALA A 119 -12.59 18.80 -6.94
N LEU A 120 -13.59 18.18 -7.58
CA LEU A 120 -13.52 17.76 -9.00
C LEU A 120 -13.55 18.95 -9.99
N LYS A 121 -14.06 20.13 -9.61
CA LYS A 121 -13.89 21.33 -10.46
C LYS A 121 -12.43 21.73 -10.58
N LEU A 122 -11.65 21.53 -9.51
CA LEU A 122 -10.21 21.84 -9.46
C LEU A 122 -9.37 20.72 -10.08
N VAL A 123 -9.71 19.45 -9.85
CA VAL A 123 -9.02 18.29 -10.44
C VAL A 123 -10.05 17.31 -11.05
N PRO A 124 -10.48 17.54 -12.30
CA PRO A 124 -11.60 16.78 -12.91
C PRO A 124 -11.35 15.29 -13.14
N ASP A 125 -10.08 14.90 -13.27
CA ASP A 125 -9.70 13.53 -13.63
C ASP A 125 -9.30 12.69 -12.39
N ASP A 126 -9.39 13.20 -11.15
CA ASP A 126 -8.92 12.49 -9.96
C ASP A 126 -9.79 11.24 -9.64
N PRO A 127 -9.20 10.03 -9.63
CA PRO A 127 -9.97 8.80 -9.44
C PRO A 127 -10.36 8.54 -7.98
N ASP A 128 -9.60 9.04 -7.00
CA ASP A 128 -9.90 8.87 -5.58
C ASP A 128 -11.08 9.78 -5.17
N ILE A 129 -11.10 11.03 -5.64
CA ILE A 129 -12.24 11.94 -5.42
C ILE A 129 -13.49 11.41 -6.14
N SER A 130 -13.33 10.88 -7.34
CA SER A 130 -14.43 10.22 -8.08
C SER A 130 -15.01 9.02 -7.35
N LEU A 131 -14.17 8.23 -6.64
CA LEU A 131 -14.61 7.14 -5.77
C LEU A 131 -15.46 7.63 -4.60
N LEU A 132 -15.03 8.70 -3.93
CA LEU A 132 -15.80 9.31 -2.84
C LEU A 132 -17.16 9.81 -3.34
N LEU A 133 -17.19 10.48 -4.51
CA LEU A 133 -18.44 10.97 -5.08
C LEU A 133 -19.37 9.82 -5.51
N ALA A 134 -18.80 8.76 -6.11
CA ALA A 134 -19.56 7.55 -6.43
C ALA A 134 -20.14 6.90 -5.16
N LYS A 135 -19.45 7.00 -4.02
CA LYS A 135 -19.97 6.53 -2.73
C LYS A 135 -21.16 7.35 -2.24
N VAL A 136 -21.15 8.68 -2.42
CA VAL A 136 -22.32 9.53 -2.16
C VAL A 136 -23.51 9.07 -3.00
N TYR A 137 -23.29 8.85 -4.30
CA TYR A 137 -24.33 8.37 -5.21
C TYR A 137 -24.86 6.98 -4.81
N GLU A 138 -24.00 6.05 -4.41
CA GLU A 138 -24.43 4.75 -3.89
C GLU A 138 -25.32 4.89 -2.65
N LEU A 139 -24.93 5.73 -1.67
CA LEU A 139 -25.68 5.94 -0.42
C LEU A 139 -26.98 6.72 -0.60
N THR A 140 -27.21 7.29 -1.78
CA THR A 140 -28.41 8.05 -2.13
C THR A 140 -29.22 7.38 -3.24
N ASP A 141 -29.04 6.06 -3.41
CA ASP A 141 -29.74 5.21 -4.40
C ASP A 141 -29.56 5.64 -5.87
N ARG A 142 -28.45 6.32 -6.18
CA ARG A 142 -28.07 6.82 -7.51
C ARG A 142 -26.96 5.97 -8.15
N GLU A 143 -27.05 4.64 -8.03
CA GLU A 143 -26.01 3.72 -8.54
C GLU A 143 -25.63 3.92 -10.02
N PRO A 144 -26.55 4.20 -10.98
CA PRO A 144 -26.17 4.49 -12.36
C PRO A 144 -25.23 5.70 -12.51
N GLN A 145 -25.40 6.73 -11.67
CA GLN A 145 -24.51 7.89 -11.65
C GLN A 145 -23.15 7.52 -11.05
N ALA A 146 -23.14 6.69 -9.99
CA ALA A 146 -21.90 6.16 -9.42
C ALA A 146 -21.07 5.41 -10.47
N VAL A 147 -21.69 4.49 -11.22
CA VAL A 147 -21.02 3.73 -12.29
C VAL A 147 -20.49 4.67 -13.38
N SER A 148 -21.30 5.62 -13.85
CA SER A 148 -20.89 6.57 -14.90
C SER A 148 -19.71 7.46 -14.49
N THR A 149 -19.70 7.93 -13.23
CA THR A 149 -18.59 8.70 -12.65
C THR A 149 -17.31 7.87 -12.63
N LEU A 150 -17.37 6.61 -12.17
CA LEU A 150 -16.20 5.73 -12.11
C LEU A 150 -15.69 5.29 -13.48
N GLU A 151 -16.58 4.98 -14.43
CA GLU A 151 -16.19 4.67 -15.81
C GLU A 151 -15.45 5.85 -16.47
N THR A 152 -15.86 7.08 -16.17
CA THR A 152 -15.20 8.29 -16.68
C THR A 152 -13.82 8.46 -16.07
N ALA A 153 -13.67 8.29 -14.76
CA ALA A 153 -12.38 8.33 -14.09
C ALA A 153 -11.43 7.23 -14.59
N LEU A 154 -11.95 6.01 -14.79
CA LEU A 154 -11.15 4.87 -15.25
C LEU A 154 -10.62 5.06 -16.68
N LYS A 155 -11.33 5.77 -17.57
CA LYS A 155 -10.80 6.10 -18.91
C LYS A 155 -9.51 6.92 -18.85
N LYS A 156 -9.37 7.75 -17.81
CA LYS A 156 -8.18 8.60 -17.58
C LYS A 156 -7.10 7.87 -16.77
N HIS A 157 -7.52 6.99 -15.86
CA HIS A 157 -6.65 6.22 -14.99
C HIS A 157 -6.94 4.71 -15.08
N PRO A 158 -6.58 4.03 -16.19
CA PRO A 158 -7.00 2.64 -16.45
C PRO A 158 -6.49 1.62 -15.42
N SER A 159 -5.37 1.89 -14.77
CA SER A 159 -4.76 1.03 -13.75
C SER A 159 -5.19 1.35 -12.32
N HIS A 160 -6.19 2.23 -12.12
CA HIS A 160 -6.60 2.62 -10.77
C HIS A 160 -7.34 1.47 -10.06
N VAL A 161 -6.61 0.76 -9.21
CA VAL A 161 -7.05 -0.50 -8.55
C VAL A 161 -8.38 -0.37 -7.82
N ARG A 162 -8.56 0.68 -7.01
CA ARG A 162 -9.78 0.87 -6.21
C ARG A 162 -11.00 1.16 -7.10
N THR A 163 -10.81 1.88 -8.20
CA THR A 163 -11.88 2.15 -9.19
C THR A 163 -12.28 0.88 -9.92
N LEU A 164 -11.29 0.10 -10.38
CA LEU A 164 -11.53 -1.22 -10.98
C LEU A 164 -12.30 -2.13 -10.04
N TYR A 165 -11.86 -2.22 -8.78
CA TYR A 165 -12.51 -3.04 -7.77
C TYR A 165 -13.96 -2.60 -7.51
N GLN A 166 -14.20 -1.30 -7.31
CA GLN A 166 -15.55 -0.80 -7.04
C GLN A 166 -16.50 -0.99 -8.23
N LEU A 167 -16.02 -0.77 -9.47
CA LEU A 167 -16.80 -1.07 -10.69
C LEU A 167 -17.13 -2.55 -10.79
N ALA A 168 -16.18 -3.43 -10.48
CA ALA A 168 -16.44 -4.87 -10.45
C ALA A 168 -17.57 -5.23 -9.48
N LEU A 169 -17.63 -4.58 -8.30
CA LEU A 169 -18.72 -4.78 -7.35
C LEU A 169 -20.07 -4.31 -7.90
N TYR A 170 -20.13 -3.16 -8.58
CA TYR A 170 -21.37 -2.69 -9.20
C TYR A 170 -21.83 -3.64 -10.30
N TYR A 171 -20.92 -4.11 -11.15
CA TYR A 171 -21.27 -5.02 -12.23
C TYR A 171 -21.70 -6.41 -11.73
N ASP A 172 -21.06 -6.95 -10.69
CA ASP A 172 -21.42 -8.24 -10.07
C ASP A 172 -22.83 -8.25 -9.46
N LYS A 173 -23.37 -7.09 -9.05
CA LYS A 173 -24.77 -6.99 -8.57
C LYS A 173 -25.80 -7.26 -9.66
N THR A 174 -25.43 -7.06 -10.94
CA THR A 174 -26.36 -7.16 -12.05
C THR A 174 -26.40 -8.59 -12.62
N GLN A 175 -27.59 -9.08 -13.00
CA GLN A 175 -27.76 -10.40 -13.63
C GLN A 175 -27.46 -10.38 -15.14
N ASN A 176 -26.73 -9.38 -15.63
CA ASN A 176 -26.44 -9.20 -17.05
C ASN A 176 -25.11 -9.87 -17.43
N PRO A 177 -25.08 -10.80 -18.40
CA PRO A 177 -23.85 -11.46 -18.83
C PRO A 177 -22.73 -10.49 -19.24
N LYS A 178 -23.07 -9.38 -19.91
CA LYS A 178 -22.10 -8.36 -20.33
C LYS A 178 -21.51 -7.60 -19.14
N ALA A 179 -22.31 -7.39 -18.10
CA ALA A 179 -21.81 -6.78 -16.88
C ALA A 179 -20.93 -7.76 -16.10
N GLN A 180 -21.30 -9.04 -16.02
CA GLN A 180 -20.45 -10.07 -15.41
C GLN A 180 -19.09 -10.22 -16.10
N GLU A 181 -19.06 -10.13 -17.43
CA GLU A 181 -17.81 -10.07 -18.20
C GLU A 181 -16.96 -8.87 -17.77
N ARG A 182 -17.54 -7.66 -17.72
CA ARG A 182 -16.85 -6.46 -17.22
C ARG A 182 -16.38 -6.59 -15.78
N ALA A 183 -17.16 -7.21 -14.90
CA ALA A 183 -16.78 -7.47 -13.51
C ALA A 183 -15.54 -8.35 -13.45
N THR A 184 -15.50 -9.39 -14.30
CA THR A 184 -14.38 -10.32 -14.42
C THR A 184 -13.14 -9.59 -14.92
N ASP A 185 -13.25 -8.77 -15.97
CA ASP A 185 -12.14 -8.00 -16.54
C ASP A 185 -11.56 -7.00 -15.54
N CYS A 186 -12.43 -6.33 -14.77
CA CYS A 186 -12.00 -5.40 -13.74
C CYS A 186 -11.24 -6.13 -12.61
N LEU A 187 -11.77 -7.26 -12.12
CA LEU A 187 -11.10 -8.05 -11.07
C LEU A 187 -9.81 -8.71 -11.56
N ALA A 188 -9.74 -9.16 -12.81
CA ALA A 188 -8.52 -9.68 -13.40
C ALA A 188 -7.42 -8.62 -13.40
N GLN A 189 -7.73 -7.37 -13.77
CA GLN A 189 -6.79 -6.26 -13.69
C GLN A 189 -6.37 -5.94 -12.26
N VAL A 190 -7.29 -6.03 -11.29
CA VAL A 190 -6.94 -5.89 -9.86
C VAL A 190 -5.96 -6.98 -9.42
N VAL A 191 -6.20 -8.25 -9.78
CA VAL A 191 -5.30 -9.36 -9.43
C VAL A 191 -3.95 -9.26 -10.12
N ILE A 192 -3.88 -8.71 -11.35
CA ILE A 192 -2.60 -8.42 -12.02
C ILE A 192 -1.83 -7.33 -11.26
N ALA A 193 -2.51 -6.27 -10.82
CA ALA A 193 -1.87 -5.18 -10.08
C ALA A 193 -1.47 -5.60 -8.66
N LEU A 194 -2.26 -6.47 -8.03
CA LEU A 194 -2.06 -6.96 -6.66
C LEU A 194 -2.11 -8.50 -6.62
N PRO A 195 -1.02 -9.19 -7.04
CA PRO A 195 -1.01 -10.65 -7.13
C PRO A 195 -1.22 -11.36 -5.80
N ALA A 196 -0.86 -10.77 -4.66
CA ALA A 196 -1.08 -11.38 -3.35
C ALA A 196 -2.49 -11.15 -2.78
N ASN A 197 -3.34 -10.35 -3.44
CA ASN A 197 -4.61 -9.93 -2.84
C ASN A 197 -5.68 -11.04 -2.90
N VAL A 198 -5.85 -11.75 -1.78
CA VAL A 198 -6.75 -12.91 -1.67
C VAL A 198 -8.22 -12.50 -1.80
N ALA A 199 -8.60 -11.31 -1.34
CA ALA A 199 -9.97 -10.82 -1.42
C ALA A 199 -10.44 -10.61 -2.87
N ALA A 200 -9.58 -10.06 -3.74
CA ALA A 200 -9.87 -9.94 -5.17
C ALA A 200 -9.94 -11.31 -5.85
N ARG A 201 -9.00 -12.23 -5.55
CA ARG A 201 -8.94 -13.57 -6.13
C ARG A 201 -10.18 -14.41 -5.80
N LEU A 202 -10.63 -14.41 -4.54
CA LEU A 202 -11.84 -15.13 -4.13
C LEU A 202 -13.10 -14.64 -4.85
N ARG A 203 -13.21 -13.33 -5.09
CA ARG A 203 -14.30 -12.78 -5.91
C ARG A 203 -14.17 -13.17 -7.38
N LEU A 204 -12.95 -13.20 -7.91
CA LEU A 204 -12.69 -13.62 -9.28
C LEU A 204 -13.03 -15.11 -9.49
N ILE A 205 -12.72 -15.98 -8.52
CA ILE A 205 -13.15 -17.39 -8.51
C ILE A 205 -14.67 -17.50 -8.66
N LYS A 206 -15.44 -16.76 -7.84
CA LYS A 206 -16.91 -16.74 -7.93
C LYS A 206 -17.38 -16.44 -9.36
N LEU A 207 -16.81 -15.42 -10.01
CA LEU A 207 -17.17 -15.03 -11.38
C LEU A 207 -16.76 -16.07 -12.43
N HIS A 208 -15.59 -16.69 -12.28
CA HIS A 208 -15.16 -17.78 -13.16
C HIS A 208 -16.09 -18.99 -13.07
N LEU A 209 -16.51 -19.38 -11.86
CA LEU A 209 -17.46 -20.48 -11.68
C LEU A 209 -18.82 -20.16 -12.30
N GLN A 210 -19.33 -18.93 -12.13
CA GLN A 210 -20.59 -18.49 -12.74
C GLN A 210 -20.54 -18.47 -14.27
N SER A 211 -19.36 -18.23 -14.86
CA SER A 211 -19.16 -18.23 -16.31
C SER A 211 -18.69 -19.58 -16.88
N GLY A 212 -18.67 -20.64 -16.06
CA GLY A 212 -18.26 -21.99 -16.50
C GLY A 212 -16.75 -22.15 -16.74
N LYS A 213 -15.92 -21.18 -16.34
CA LYS A 213 -14.47 -21.17 -16.56
C LYS A 213 -13.74 -21.88 -15.42
N ALA A 214 -13.89 -23.20 -15.36
CA ALA A 214 -13.32 -24.02 -14.29
C ALA A 214 -11.79 -23.89 -14.17
N GLY A 215 -11.07 -23.91 -15.29
CA GLY A 215 -9.60 -23.81 -15.32
C GLY A 215 -9.08 -22.51 -14.70
N ASP A 216 -9.69 -21.37 -15.04
CA ASP A 216 -9.33 -20.08 -14.45
C ASP A 216 -9.59 -20.07 -12.94
N ALA A 217 -10.71 -20.66 -12.49
CA ALA A 217 -11.03 -20.79 -11.07
C ALA A 217 -10.01 -21.67 -10.32
N VAL A 218 -9.59 -22.79 -10.90
CA VAL A 218 -8.51 -23.64 -10.35
C VAL A 218 -7.24 -22.82 -10.18
N GLN A 219 -6.82 -22.09 -11.22
CA GLN A 219 -5.60 -21.29 -11.17
C GLN A 219 -5.64 -20.30 -9.99
N GLN A 220 -6.74 -19.56 -9.83
CA GLN A 220 -6.87 -18.62 -8.72
C GLN A 220 -6.86 -19.31 -7.35
N MET A 221 -7.54 -20.46 -7.21
CA MET A 221 -7.62 -21.22 -5.96
C MET A 221 -6.26 -21.80 -5.57
N GLU A 222 -5.48 -22.28 -6.53
CA GLU A 222 -4.11 -22.76 -6.32
C GLU A 222 -3.17 -21.64 -5.89
N THR A 223 -3.28 -20.46 -6.50
CA THR A 223 -2.48 -19.31 -6.06
C THR A 223 -2.87 -18.88 -4.64
N ILE A 224 -4.15 -18.96 -4.26
CA ILE A 224 -4.55 -18.71 -2.86
C ILE A 224 -3.88 -19.70 -1.91
N ARG A 225 -3.79 -20.99 -2.27
CA ARG A 225 -3.08 -21.99 -1.47
C ARG A 225 -1.60 -21.67 -1.30
N GLN A 226 -0.96 -21.06 -2.30
CA GLN A 226 0.44 -20.64 -2.24
C GLN A 226 0.65 -19.33 -1.47
N ILE A 227 -0.36 -18.44 -1.45
CA ILE A 227 -0.27 -17.16 -0.73
C ILE A 227 -0.54 -17.35 0.76
N LEU A 228 -1.41 -18.28 1.14
CA LEU A 228 -1.84 -18.43 2.53
C LEU A 228 -0.88 -19.35 3.31
N PRO A 229 -0.34 -18.90 4.47
CA PRO A 229 0.37 -19.78 5.42
C PRO A 229 -0.47 -20.97 5.82
N LYS A 230 -1.68 -20.66 6.29
CA LYS A 230 -2.56 -21.66 6.84
C LYS A 230 -3.95 -21.34 6.41
N LEU A 231 -4.64 -22.39 5.95
CA LEU A 231 -6.06 -22.28 5.72
C LEU A 231 -6.77 -22.04 7.07
N PRO A 232 -7.82 -21.20 7.11
CA PRO A 232 -8.60 -20.99 8.31
C PRO A 232 -9.04 -22.32 8.95
N GLN A 233 -9.12 -22.34 10.27
CA GLN A 233 -9.52 -23.55 10.99
C GLN A 233 -10.87 -24.08 10.48
N GLY A 234 -10.92 -25.37 10.17
CA GLY A 234 -12.13 -26.02 9.64
C GLY A 234 -12.43 -25.74 8.16
N SER A 235 -11.61 -24.96 7.45
CA SER A 235 -11.84 -24.66 6.03
C SER A 235 -11.16 -25.65 5.07
N GLY A 236 -10.23 -26.48 5.55
CA GLY A 236 -9.42 -27.37 4.71
C GLY A 236 -10.22 -28.37 3.87
N GLU A 237 -11.25 -29.00 4.45
CA GLU A 237 -12.12 -29.92 3.70
C GLU A 237 -12.94 -29.20 2.62
N ILE A 238 -13.46 -28.01 2.95
CA ILE A 238 -14.25 -27.18 2.04
C ILE A 238 -13.38 -26.72 0.87
N PHE A 239 -12.16 -26.25 1.18
CA PHE A 239 -11.16 -25.84 0.20
C PHE A 239 -10.84 -26.99 -0.77
N ARG A 240 -10.49 -28.16 -0.23
CA ARG A 240 -10.14 -29.34 -1.03
C ARG A 240 -11.32 -29.79 -1.91
N LYS A 241 -12.53 -29.85 -1.34
CA LYS A 241 -13.74 -30.21 -2.09
C LYS A 241 -14.02 -29.22 -3.23
N ALA A 242 -13.90 -27.92 -2.96
CA ALA A 242 -14.07 -26.89 -4.00
C ALA A 242 -13.06 -27.10 -5.13
N LEU A 243 -11.79 -27.27 -4.79
CA LEU A 243 -10.70 -27.45 -5.76
C LEU A 243 -10.84 -28.75 -6.58
N GLU A 244 -11.24 -29.86 -5.96
CA GLU A 244 -11.53 -31.13 -6.65
C GLU A 244 -12.64 -30.97 -7.69
N LEU A 245 -13.77 -30.34 -7.32
CA LEU A 245 -14.88 -30.09 -8.23
C LEU A 245 -14.49 -29.16 -9.39
N MET A 246 -13.68 -28.13 -9.11
CA MET A 246 -13.16 -27.24 -10.16
C MET A 246 -12.26 -27.99 -11.14
N ARG A 247 -11.36 -28.86 -10.65
CA ARG A 247 -10.47 -29.68 -11.49
C ARG A 247 -11.23 -30.67 -12.36
N ASN A 248 -12.38 -31.16 -11.90
CA ASN A 248 -13.27 -32.02 -12.68
C ASN A 248 -14.12 -31.26 -13.71
N GLY A 249 -14.12 -29.92 -13.68
CA GLY A 249 -14.94 -29.08 -14.55
C GLY A 249 -16.37 -28.82 -14.03
N ASP A 250 -16.71 -29.35 -12.84
CA ASP A 250 -18.05 -29.29 -12.25
C ASP A 250 -18.32 -27.91 -11.60
N THR A 251 -18.32 -26.85 -12.40
CA THR A 251 -18.42 -25.45 -11.90
C THR A 251 -19.66 -25.16 -11.05
N GLU A 252 -20.81 -25.72 -11.40
CA GLU A 252 -22.06 -25.56 -10.65
C GLU A 252 -21.94 -26.17 -9.25
N GLN A 253 -21.39 -27.38 -9.14
CA GLN A 253 -21.20 -28.03 -7.84
C GLN A 253 -20.07 -27.38 -7.04
N ALA A 254 -19.04 -26.87 -7.71
CA ALA A 254 -17.91 -26.17 -7.09
C ALA A 254 -18.31 -24.80 -6.49
N PHE A 255 -19.36 -24.16 -7.01
CA PHE A 255 -19.77 -22.81 -6.60
C PHE A 255 -20.06 -22.70 -5.10
N THR A 256 -20.85 -23.62 -4.55
CA THR A 256 -21.25 -23.61 -3.13
C THR A 256 -20.05 -23.74 -2.18
N PRO A 257 -19.19 -24.78 -2.27
CA PRO A 257 -18.04 -24.91 -1.39
C PRO A 257 -17.02 -23.78 -1.59
N ALA A 258 -16.84 -23.25 -2.81
CA ALA A 258 -15.99 -22.08 -3.05
C ALA A 258 -16.52 -20.83 -2.32
N LEU A 259 -17.83 -20.60 -2.35
CA LEU A 259 -18.46 -19.48 -1.64
C LEU A 259 -18.41 -19.66 -0.11
N MET A 260 -18.56 -20.89 0.39
CA MET A 260 -18.36 -21.20 1.80
C MET A 260 -16.92 -20.91 2.25
N PHE A 261 -15.92 -21.35 1.47
CA PHE A 261 -14.53 -21.03 1.74
C PHE A 261 -14.28 -19.52 1.74
N HIS A 262 -14.80 -18.79 0.75
CA HIS A 262 -14.72 -17.32 0.72
C HIS A 262 -15.32 -16.69 1.98
N ASN A 263 -16.48 -17.17 2.45
CA ASN A 263 -17.08 -16.66 3.67
C ASN A 263 -16.25 -16.95 4.93
N LEU A 264 -15.60 -18.11 5.02
CA LEU A 264 -14.70 -18.46 6.12
C LEU A 264 -13.39 -17.65 6.10
N MET A 265 -12.96 -17.16 4.93
CA MET A 265 -11.83 -16.26 4.82
C MET A 265 -12.17 -14.85 5.33
N LYS A 266 -13.41 -14.37 5.20
CA LYS A 266 -13.78 -12.99 5.55
C LYS A 266 -13.30 -12.51 6.93
N PRO A 267 -13.44 -13.26 8.03
CA PRO A 267 -13.01 -12.79 9.34
C PRO A 267 -11.50 -12.84 9.59
N THR A 268 -10.66 -13.39 8.70
CA THR A 268 -9.22 -13.51 8.96
C THR A 268 -8.47 -12.18 8.76
N SER A 269 -7.36 -12.00 9.49
CA SER A 269 -6.44 -10.85 9.38
C SER A 269 -6.00 -10.65 7.92
N PHE A 270 -5.47 -11.70 7.29
CA PHE A 270 -5.05 -11.71 5.88
C PHE A 270 -6.13 -11.19 4.91
N TYR A 271 -7.38 -11.62 5.09
CA TYR A 271 -8.47 -11.17 4.23
C TYR A 271 -8.84 -9.71 4.50
N GLN A 272 -8.83 -9.28 5.77
CA GLN A 272 -9.10 -7.89 6.13
C GLN A 272 -8.00 -6.94 5.64
N ALA A 273 -6.73 -7.34 5.69
CA ALA A 273 -5.61 -6.61 5.11
C ALA A 273 -5.79 -6.47 3.59
N SER A 274 -6.06 -7.58 2.89
CA SER A 274 -6.38 -7.58 1.45
C SER A 274 -7.56 -6.65 1.11
N LEU A 275 -8.59 -6.62 1.95
CA LEU A 275 -9.76 -5.79 1.73
C LEU A 275 -9.48 -4.30 1.97
N THR A 276 -8.66 -3.99 2.98
CA THR A 276 -8.22 -2.64 3.33
C THR A 276 -7.43 -2.01 2.17
N GLU A 277 -6.58 -2.80 1.49
CA GLU A 277 -5.87 -2.35 0.30
C GLU A 277 -6.82 -1.91 -0.83
N LEU A 278 -7.93 -2.64 -1.01
CA LEU A 278 -8.92 -2.41 -2.06
C LEU A 278 -9.96 -1.34 -1.74
N ARG A 279 -10.23 -1.07 -0.46
CA ARG A 279 -11.31 -0.17 0.00
C ARG A 279 -10.84 1.05 0.80
N GLY A 280 -9.60 1.08 1.26
CA GLY A 280 -9.10 2.05 2.23
C GLY A 280 -9.31 1.62 3.68
N THR A 281 -8.98 2.50 4.64
CA THR A 281 -9.05 2.23 6.08
C THR A 281 -10.49 1.98 6.56
N GLY A 282 -10.61 1.20 7.64
CA GLY A 282 -11.88 0.70 8.18
C GLY A 282 -12.84 1.80 8.67
N GLY A 283 -14.15 1.53 8.51
CA GLY A 283 -15.26 2.39 8.90
C GLY A 283 -16.56 2.02 8.17
N PRO A 284 -17.75 2.51 8.58
CA PRO A 284 -19.02 2.16 7.94
C PRO A 284 -19.11 2.64 6.47
N ILE A 285 -18.32 3.66 6.11
CA ILE A 285 -18.20 4.18 4.75
C ILE A 285 -16.73 4.12 4.35
N ALA A 286 -16.41 3.16 3.48
CA ALA A 286 -15.08 2.96 2.94
C ALA A 286 -14.60 4.21 2.17
N GLY A 287 -13.35 4.59 2.41
CA GLY A 287 -12.66 5.72 1.78
C GLY A 287 -11.41 6.07 2.58
N ALA A 288 -10.26 6.15 1.91
CA ALA A 288 -9.02 6.61 2.54
C ALA A 288 -8.94 8.14 2.45
N PRO A 289 -8.44 8.83 3.48
CA PRO A 289 -8.11 10.25 3.34
C PRO A 289 -7.10 10.47 2.21
N ILE A 290 -7.20 11.58 1.50
CA ILE A 290 -6.27 11.88 0.41
C ILE A 290 -5.04 12.57 1.01
N TYR A 291 -3.93 11.84 1.02
CA TYR A 291 -2.70 12.24 1.72
C TYR A 291 -1.70 13.03 0.86
N ARG A 292 -1.78 12.99 -0.47
CA ARG A 292 -0.78 13.64 -1.33
C ARG A 292 -1.18 15.09 -1.56
N PHE A 293 -0.33 16.04 -1.18
CA PHE A 293 -0.46 17.41 -1.67
C PHE A 293 -0.58 17.37 -3.18
N SER A 294 -1.53 18.12 -3.71
CA SER A 294 -1.63 18.36 -5.13
C SER A 294 -0.28 18.95 -5.59
N GLN A 295 0.14 18.72 -6.84
CA GLN A 295 1.39 19.29 -7.38
C GLN A 295 1.38 20.84 -7.45
N PHE A 296 0.33 21.48 -6.94
CA PHE A 296 0.06 22.91 -7.03
C PHE A 296 0.71 23.71 -5.90
N VAL A 297 1.15 23.07 -4.81
CA VAL A 297 1.87 23.73 -3.71
C VAL A 297 3.36 23.36 -3.76
N SER A 298 4.15 24.20 -4.43
CA SER A 298 5.61 24.16 -4.30
C SER A 298 5.97 24.66 -2.89
N LEU A 299 6.31 23.74 -2.00
CA LEU A 299 6.80 24.13 -0.67
C LEU A 299 8.19 24.79 -0.80
N PRO A 300 8.45 25.90 -0.09
CA PRO A 300 9.78 26.49 -0.02
C PRO A 300 10.79 25.43 0.45
N ARG A 301 11.82 25.19 -0.36
CA ARG A 301 12.88 24.25 -0.03
C ARG A 301 13.99 24.95 0.75
N ASN A 302 14.48 24.30 1.80
CA ASN A 302 15.73 24.70 2.41
C ASN A 302 16.88 24.53 1.39
N ARG A 303 17.68 25.57 1.18
CA ARG A 303 18.80 25.54 0.20
C ARG A 303 19.93 24.57 0.58
N GLN A 304 20.00 24.13 1.84
CA GLN A 304 21.05 23.22 2.32
C GLN A 304 20.61 21.75 2.32
N THR A 305 19.34 21.46 2.63
CA THR A 305 18.85 20.08 2.77
C THR A 305 17.96 19.63 1.61
N GLU A 306 17.51 20.56 0.75
CA GLU A 306 16.48 20.34 -0.28
C GLU A 306 15.11 19.83 0.25
N ILE A 307 14.97 19.69 1.57
CA ILE A 307 13.74 19.29 2.24
C ILE A 307 12.85 20.53 2.41
N PRO A 308 11.53 20.42 2.19
CA PRO A 308 10.59 21.49 2.52
C PRO A 308 10.70 21.93 3.98
N ASP A 309 10.78 23.23 4.24
CA ASP A 309 10.91 23.80 5.62
C ASP A 309 9.71 23.44 6.54
N ALA A 310 8.61 22.97 5.96
CA ALA A 310 7.41 22.57 6.68
C ALA A 310 7.39 21.08 7.08
N LEU A 311 8.38 20.28 6.65
CA LEU A 311 8.50 18.88 7.02
C LEU A 311 9.47 18.75 8.20
N THR A 312 8.93 18.46 9.38
CA THR A 312 9.74 18.18 10.59
C THR A 312 9.82 16.68 10.81
N PHE A 313 11.03 16.14 10.90
CA PHE A 313 11.25 14.79 11.39
C PHE A 313 11.34 14.85 12.92
N THR A 314 10.59 13.97 13.58
CA THR A 314 10.70 13.76 15.03
C THR A 314 11.34 12.41 15.23
N ASP A 315 12.39 12.35 16.05
CA ASP A 315 12.94 11.08 16.49
C ASP A 315 11.91 10.40 17.41
N VAL A 316 11.44 9.23 16.98
CA VAL A 316 10.46 8.42 17.70
C VAL A 316 11.05 7.10 18.18
N THR A 317 12.37 6.93 18.14
CA THR A 317 13.07 5.69 18.55
C THR A 317 12.60 5.20 19.92
N ASP A 318 12.53 6.11 20.90
CA ASP A 318 12.04 5.81 22.26
C ASP A 318 10.56 5.45 22.30
N ALA A 319 9.72 6.23 21.60
CA ALA A 319 8.27 6.03 21.60
C ALA A 319 7.86 4.74 20.87
N SER A 320 8.66 4.30 19.89
CA SER A 320 8.45 3.06 19.14
C SER A 320 9.08 1.84 19.81
N GLY A 321 9.73 1.97 20.98
CA GLY A 321 10.34 0.83 21.69
C GLY A 321 11.68 0.35 21.12
N LEU A 322 12.24 1.03 20.09
CA LEU A 322 13.47 0.59 19.42
C LEU A 322 14.76 0.93 20.17
N SER A 323 14.69 1.72 21.24
CA SER A 323 15.87 2.15 22.03
C SER A 323 16.63 1.01 22.69
N MET A 324 16.02 -0.17 22.80
CA MET A 324 16.72 -1.38 23.26
C MET A 324 17.84 -1.81 22.30
N VAL A 325 17.74 -1.47 21.02
CA VAL A 325 18.77 -1.68 20.00
C VAL A 325 19.69 -0.46 19.98
N SER A 326 20.58 -0.36 20.97
CA SER A 326 21.55 0.75 20.99
C SER A 326 22.53 0.62 19.83
N ALA A 327 22.59 1.66 18.98
CA ALA A 327 23.62 1.82 17.97
C ALA A 327 25.00 1.97 18.65
N ALA A 328 25.99 1.22 18.17
CA ALA A 328 27.37 1.43 18.57
C ALA A 328 27.97 2.58 17.74
N SER A 329 28.75 3.46 18.38
CA SER A 329 29.53 4.46 17.64
C SER A 329 30.63 3.74 16.84
N VAL A 330 30.67 4.00 15.54
CA VAL A 330 31.65 3.42 14.60
C VAL A 330 32.99 4.12 14.80
N THR A 331 33.87 3.54 15.60
CA THR A 331 35.27 3.94 15.65
C THR A 331 36.17 2.71 15.79
N ALA A 332 36.31 1.92 14.72
CA ALA A 332 37.45 1.03 14.54
C ALA A 332 37.61 0.65 13.06
N PRO A 333 38.83 0.68 12.50
CA PRO A 333 39.15 0.01 11.25
C PRO A 333 39.71 -1.38 11.57
N ASP A 334 38.86 -2.41 11.63
CA ASP A 334 39.22 -3.84 11.48
C ASP A 334 37.98 -4.75 11.63
N ASP A 335 38.14 -6.05 11.37
CA ASP A 335 37.12 -7.12 11.27
C ASP A 335 36.14 -7.18 12.47
N ASP A 336 36.46 -6.59 13.63
CA ASP A 336 35.59 -6.49 14.82
C ASP A 336 34.68 -5.22 14.83
N THR A 337 34.39 -4.67 13.65
CA THR A 337 33.52 -3.50 13.53
C THR A 337 32.12 -3.82 14.07
N PRO A 338 31.55 -2.98 14.96
CA PRO A 338 30.18 -3.15 15.40
C PRO A 338 29.22 -3.22 14.22
N LEU A 339 28.31 -4.19 14.24
CA LEU A 339 27.39 -4.45 13.14
C LEU A 339 25.98 -4.64 13.69
N THR A 340 25.01 -4.03 13.03
CA THR A 340 23.59 -4.29 13.26
C THR A 340 22.99 -4.79 11.97
N ILE A 341 22.43 -5.99 12.01
CA ILE A 341 21.72 -6.64 10.92
C ILE A 341 20.24 -6.54 11.22
N LEU A 342 19.46 -6.28 10.18
CA LEU A 342 18.01 -6.19 10.27
C LEU A 342 17.41 -6.99 9.12
N ALA A 343 16.38 -7.78 9.43
CA ALA A 343 15.50 -8.42 8.46
C ALA A 343 14.05 -8.07 8.81
N GLU A 344 13.27 -7.65 7.82
CA GLU A 344 11.82 -7.44 7.98
C GLU A 344 11.05 -8.66 7.46
N GLY A 345 9.99 -9.02 8.15
CA GLY A 345 9.05 -10.07 7.75
C GLY A 345 7.86 -10.11 8.69
N ASP A 346 6.68 -10.44 8.16
CA ASP A 346 5.46 -10.69 8.92
C ASP A 346 5.53 -12.13 9.45
N HIS A 347 6.11 -12.32 10.64
CA HIS A 347 6.47 -13.66 11.12
C HIS A 347 5.28 -14.39 11.77
N ASP A 348 4.29 -13.66 12.27
CA ASP A 348 3.10 -14.23 12.91
C ASP A 348 1.85 -14.18 12.02
N GLY A 349 1.93 -13.55 10.85
CA GLY A 349 0.86 -13.49 9.86
C GLY A 349 -0.27 -12.54 10.26
N ASP A 350 0.01 -11.56 11.11
CA ASP A 350 -0.97 -10.56 11.53
C ASP A 350 -1.14 -9.42 10.49
N GLY A 351 -0.19 -9.31 9.55
CA GLY A 351 -0.18 -8.36 8.45
C GLY A 351 0.69 -7.12 8.68
N ASP A 352 1.24 -6.93 9.88
CA ASP A 352 2.26 -5.93 10.16
C ASP A 352 3.67 -6.51 9.89
N GLN A 353 4.66 -5.65 9.61
CA GLN A 353 6.04 -6.10 9.41
C GLN A 353 6.78 -6.11 10.75
N ASP A 354 7.33 -7.26 11.11
CA ASP A 354 8.16 -7.45 12.28
C ASP A 354 9.64 -7.34 11.94
N LEU A 355 10.49 -7.31 12.96
CA LEU A 355 11.93 -7.16 12.80
C LEU A 355 12.69 -8.25 13.54
N PHE A 356 13.53 -8.98 12.80
CA PHE A 356 14.69 -9.62 13.40
C PHE A 356 15.86 -8.65 13.39
N VAL A 357 16.50 -8.46 14.54
CA VAL A 357 17.69 -7.63 14.68
C VAL A 357 18.80 -8.44 15.34
N SER A 358 19.98 -8.47 14.72
CA SER A 358 21.17 -9.02 15.34
C SER A 358 22.23 -7.95 15.51
N ARG A 359 22.78 -7.85 16.71
CA ARG A 359 23.77 -6.83 17.07
C ARG A 359 25.08 -7.47 17.51
N TRP A 360 26.15 -7.08 16.86
CA TRP A 360 27.52 -7.36 17.27
C TRP A 360 28.17 -6.11 17.83
N LEU A 361 28.67 -6.16 19.07
CA LEU A 361 29.59 -5.15 19.60
C LEU A 361 31.03 -5.66 19.61
N SER A 362 31.98 -4.73 19.48
CA SER A 362 33.40 -5.06 19.55
C SER A 362 33.74 -5.74 20.89
N GLY A 363 34.48 -6.85 20.82
CA GLY A 363 34.85 -7.68 21.96
C GLY A 363 33.78 -8.67 22.43
N GLU A 364 32.58 -8.70 21.84
CA GLU A 364 31.61 -9.76 22.07
C GLU A 364 32.05 -11.06 21.34
N LYS A 365 31.50 -12.19 21.77
CA LYS A 365 31.74 -13.51 21.13
C LYS A 365 30.50 -14.06 20.43
N VAL A 366 29.35 -13.49 20.75
CA VAL A 366 28.04 -13.93 20.30
C VAL A 366 27.26 -12.66 19.99
N SER A 367 26.63 -12.61 18.82
CA SER A 367 25.74 -11.52 18.49
C SER A 367 24.53 -11.56 19.41
N ARG A 368 23.99 -10.41 19.77
CA ARG A 368 22.73 -10.34 20.51
C ARG A 368 21.58 -10.29 19.51
N GLN A 369 20.75 -11.33 19.53
CA GLN A 369 19.55 -11.42 18.71
C GLN A 369 18.36 -10.76 19.40
N TYR A 370 17.50 -10.16 18.60
CA TYR A 370 16.22 -9.61 18.97
C TYR A 370 15.17 -10.05 17.94
N MET A 371 14.03 -10.53 18.40
CA MET A 371 12.82 -10.65 17.62
C MET A 371 11.83 -9.61 18.14
N LEU A 372 11.45 -8.67 17.29
CA LEU A 372 10.60 -7.55 17.65
C LEU A 372 9.29 -7.63 16.87
N THR A 373 8.18 -7.88 17.57
CA THR A 373 6.85 -7.81 16.96
C THR A 373 6.38 -6.36 16.89
N ASN A 374 5.74 -6.00 15.78
CA ASN A 374 5.23 -4.66 15.53
C ASN A 374 3.73 -4.59 15.81
N GLU A 375 3.36 -3.94 16.91
CA GLU A 375 1.96 -3.59 17.17
C GLU A 375 1.71 -2.12 16.80
N ASN A 376 1.21 -1.89 15.59
CA ASN A 376 0.80 -0.56 15.12
C ASN A 376 1.88 0.54 15.25
N GLY A 377 3.15 0.19 15.04
CA GLY A 377 4.31 1.11 15.09
C GLY A 377 5.05 1.14 16.43
N THR A 378 4.67 0.26 17.36
CA THR A 378 5.38 0.02 18.62
C THR A 378 5.99 -1.38 18.58
N PHE A 379 7.28 -1.49 18.86
CA PHE A 379 8.02 -2.75 18.81
C PHE A 379 8.19 -3.35 20.20
N LEU A 380 7.82 -4.63 20.34
CA LEU A 380 7.99 -5.40 21.57
C LEU A 380 9.00 -6.54 21.36
N ASP A 381 9.95 -6.69 22.28
CA ASP A 381 10.91 -7.79 22.30
C ASP A 381 10.26 -9.09 22.77
N ILE A 382 10.14 -10.05 21.85
CA ILE A 382 9.60 -11.39 22.05
C ILE A 382 10.67 -12.48 21.90
N THR A 383 11.96 -12.11 21.86
CA THR A 383 13.08 -13.04 21.57
C THR A 383 13.06 -14.30 22.43
N ALA A 384 12.81 -14.12 23.73
CA ALA A 384 12.79 -15.23 24.68
C ALA A 384 11.60 -16.17 24.48
N GLU A 385 10.49 -15.67 23.94
CA GLU A 385 9.26 -16.42 23.72
C GLU A 385 9.34 -17.23 22.43
N VAL A 386 9.92 -16.64 21.38
CA VAL A 386 10.01 -17.27 20.05
C VAL A 386 11.15 -18.28 19.92
N GLY A 387 12.10 -18.30 20.85
CA GLY A 387 13.14 -19.34 20.92
C GLY A 387 14.36 -19.14 20.02
N ILE A 388 14.63 -17.92 19.54
CA ILE A 388 15.81 -17.62 18.73
C ILE A 388 17.02 -17.36 19.63
N SER A 389 18.06 -18.19 19.51
CA SER A 389 19.33 -18.02 20.22
C SER A 389 20.39 -18.93 19.61
N HIS A 390 21.53 -18.38 19.25
CA HIS A 390 22.67 -19.13 18.70
C HIS A 390 24.01 -18.43 18.97
N PRO A 391 25.13 -19.18 18.98
CA PRO A 391 26.47 -18.61 19.14
C PRO A 391 26.98 -17.97 17.85
N GLY A 392 28.10 -17.25 17.95
CA GLY A 392 28.82 -16.68 16.82
C GLY A 392 28.37 -15.29 16.39
N ARG A 393 29.07 -14.78 15.37
CA ARG A 393 28.80 -13.49 14.75
C ARG A 393 27.86 -13.66 13.55
N ASP A 394 26.77 -12.93 13.55
CA ASP A 394 25.86 -12.88 12.41
C ASP A 394 26.39 -11.87 11.38
N PHE A 395 26.20 -12.20 10.10
CA PHE A 395 26.62 -11.37 8.97
C PHE A 395 25.45 -10.94 8.08
N PHE A 396 24.39 -11.73 8.05
CA PHE A 396 23.20 -11.48 7.26
C PHE A 396 22.01 -12.25 7.83
N ALA A 397 20.81 -11.73 7.67
CA ALA A 397 19.57 -12.41 8.00
C ALA A 397 18.51 -12.07 6.96
N LEU A 398 17.59 -12.99 6.70
CA LEU A 398 16.42 -12.75 5.86
C LEU A 398 15.26 -13.65 6.30
N PHE A 399 14.04 -13.17 6.07
CA PHE A 399 12.83 -13.98 6.17
C PHE A 399 12.46 -14.58 4.81
N ALA A 400 12.21 -15.88 4.78
CA ALA A 400 11.71 -16.59 3.60
C ALA A 400 10.96 -17.85 4.00
N ASP A 401 9.91 -18.18 3.27
CA ASP A 401 9.17 -19.44 3.41
C ASP A 401 9.91 -20.53 2.62
N TYR A 402 10.74 -21.33 3.29
CA TYR A 402 11.64 -22.27 2.58
C TYR A 402 10.94 -23.56 2.16
N ASP A 403 9.88 -23.97 2.87
CA ASP A 403 9.16 -25.22 2.62
C ASP A 403 7.79 -25.01 1.95
N ASN A 404 7.43 -23.76 1.67
CA ASN A 404 6.14 -23.35 1.08
C ASN A 404 4.96 -23.72 1.97
N ASP A 405 5.15 -23.72 3.30
CA ASP A 405 4.07 -23.78 4.27
C ASP A 405 3.45 -22.40 4.54
N GLY A 406 3.99 -21.35 3.93
CA GLY A 406 3.53 -19.96 3.93
C GLY A 406 3.76 -19.22 5.24
N PHE A 407 4.45 -19.81 6.21
CA PHE A 407 5.03 -19.09 7.34
C PHE A 407 6.46 -18.67 7.00
N LEU A 408 6.85 -17.46 7.40
CA LEU A 408 8.20 -16.98 7.12
C LEU A 408 9.20 -17.60 8.09
N ASP A 409 10.19 -18.30 7.53
CA ASP A 409 11.34 -18.85 8.24
C ASP A 409 12.49 -17.84 8.27
N LEU A 410 13.38 -18.00 9.25
CA LEU A 410 14.51 -17.10 9.42
C LEU A 410 15.82 -17.81 9.06
N PHE A 411 16.46 -17.34 7.98
CA PHE A 411 17.79 -17.78 7.59
C PHE A 411 18.84 -16.74 8.00
N ILE A 412 19.94 -17.21 8.60
CA ILE A 412 21.02 -16.36 9.10
C ILE A 412 22.37 -16.89 8.61
N ILE A 413 23.20 -16.01 8.05
CA ILE A 413 24.61 -16.32 7.79
C ILE A 413 25.41 -15.96 9.03
N ASN A 414 26.15 -16.92 9.57
CA ASN A 414 26.84 -16.80 10.86
C ASN A 414 28.24 -17.42 10.82
N SER A 415 29.15 -16.89 11.63
CA SER A 415 30.57 -17.26 11.65
C SER A 415 30.87 -18.69 12.08
N GLU A 416 30.00 -19.30 12.91
CA GLU A 416 30.18 -20.67 13.40
C GLU A 416 29.44 -21.69 12.54
N ALA A 417 28.20 -21.38 12.18
CA ALA A 417 27.38 -22.16 11.25
C ALA A 417 26.24 -21.27 10.80
N ASN A 418 25.86 -21.33 9.51
CA ASN A 418 24.59 -20.74 9.08
C ASN A 418 23.45 -21.29 9.95
N ARG A 419 22.37 -20.52 10.10
CA ARG A 419 21.18 -20.95 10.84
C ARG A 419 19.97 -20.94 9.94
N LEU A 420 19.13 -21.95 10.09
CA LEU A 420 17.76 -21.92 9.59
C LEU A 420 16.81 -22.26 10.73
N TYR A 421 15.95 -21.30 11.01
CA TYR A 421 14.91 -21.38 12.01
C TYR A 421 13.57 -21.56 11.29
N HIS A 422 12.95 -22.73 11.43
CA HIS A 422 11.63 -23.04 10.87
C HIS A 422 10.53 -22.48 11.75
N ASN A 423 9.57 -21.79 11.14
CA ASN A 423 8.39 -21.24 11.78
C ASN A 423 7.17 -22.11 11.48
N SER A 424 6.66 -22.81 12.49
CA SER A 424 5.49 -23.68 12.32
C SER A 424 4.13 -22.94 12.38
N GLY A 425 4.15 -21.60 12.50
CA GLY A 425 2.95 -20.78 12.62
C GLY A 425 2.29 -20.79 13.99
N GLU A 426 2.96 -21.36 14.99
CA GLU A 426 2.50 -21.40 16.39
C GLU A 426 3.21 -20.34 17.26
N GLY A 427 3.86 -19.35 16.63
CA GLY A 427 4.54 -18.24 17.30
C GLY A 427 5.93 -18.56 17.84
N THR A 428 6.55 -19.66 17.39
CA THR A 428 7.89 -20.07 17.82
C THR A 428 8.73 -20.57 16.65
N PHE A 429 10.04 -20.37 16.74
CA PHE A 429 11.02 -20.87 15.78
C PHE A 429 11.74 -22.12 16.30
N GLN A 430 11.95 -23.09 15.40
CA GLN A 430 12.75 -24.28 15.66
C GLN A 430 14.04 -24.23 14.85
N ASP A 431 15.21 -24.37 15.50
CA ASP A 431 16.48 -24.54 14.78
C ASP A 431 16.50 -25.91 14.07
N ILE A 432 16.45 -25.89 12.74
CA ILE A 432 16.50 -27.05 11.84
C ILE A 432 17.79 -27.09 11.02
N THR A 433 18.82 -26.37 11.44
CA THR A 433 20.08 -26.26 10.70
C THR A 433 20.71 -27.63 10.45
N ALA A 434 20.74 -28.49 11.48
CA ALA A 434 21.34 -29.81 11.41
C ALA A 434 20.64 -30.74 10.40
N SER A 435 19.31 -30.70 10.34
CA SER A 435 18.52 -31.58 9.46
C SER A 435 18.58 -31.16 7.99
N THR A 436 18.90 -29.89 7.72
CA THR A 436 18.99 -29.35 6.35
C THR A 436 20.38 -29.43 5.74
N GLY A 437 21.41 -29.72 6.55
CA GLY A 437 22.79 -29.90 6.08
C GLY A 437 23.50 -28.59 5.71
N ILE A 438 22.96 -27.45 6.14
CA ILE A 438 23.50 -26.11 5.85
C ILE A 438 24.47 -25.60 6.93
N GLU A 439 24.89 -26.47 7.86
CA GLU A 439 25.85 -26.20 8.95
C GLU A 439 27.27 -25.80 8.47
N THR A 440 27.44 -25.45 7.19
CA THR A 440 28.71 -25.01 6.64
C THR A 440 29.04 -23.61 7.15
N THR A 441 30.24 -23.45 7.73
CA THR A 441 30.88 -22.13 7.84
C THR A 441 31.16 -21.62 6.43
N SER A 442 30.62 -20.45 6.09
CA SER A 442 30.89 -19.80 4.80
C SER A 442 31.30 -18.35 5.02
N GLU A 443 32.12 -17.80 4.12
CA GLU A 443 32.35 -16.35 4.05
C GLU A 443 31.16 -15.60 3.40
N GLY A 444 29.98 -16.23 3.36
CA GLY A 444 28.78 -15.64 2.81
C GLY A 444 28.47 -14.30 3.50
N ARG A 445 28.09 -13.30 2.70
CA ARG A 445 27.68 -11.97 3.19
C ARG A 445 26.26 -11.62 2.80
N THR A 446 25.63 -12.46 1.98
CA THR A 446 24.29 -12.24 1.44
C THR A 446 23.71 -13.58 1.02
N ALA A 447 22.41 -13.75 1.24
CA ALA A 447 21.63 -14.84 0.69
C ALA A 447 20.43 -14.27 -0.08
N LEU A 448 19.95 -15.03 -1.05
CA LEU A 448 18.77 -14.71 -1.84
C LEU A 448 17.87 -15.94 -1.85
N PHE A 449 16.60 -15.74 -1.49
CA PHE A 449 15.53 -16.70 -1.74
C PHE A 449 14.76 -16.20 -2.98
N ALA A 450 14.48 -17.11 -3.92
CA ALA A 450 13.95 -16.78 -5.24
C ALA A 450 12.78 -17.70 -5.62
#